data_AF-A0A838PFD6-F1
#
_entry.id   AF-A0A838PFD6-F1
#
_cell.length_a   1.000
_cell.length_b   1.000
_cell.length_c   1.000
_cell.angle_alpha   90.00
_cell.angle_beta   90.00
_cell.angle_gamma   90.00
#
_symmetry.space_group_name_H-M   'P 1'
#
loop_
_entity.id
_entity.type
_entity.pdbx_description
1 polymer ?
#
loop_
_entity_poly.entity_id
_entity_poly.type
_entity_poly.pdbx_seq_one_letter_code
_entity_poly.pdbx_strand_id
1 'polypeptide(L)'
;EWSFYLILDQFLNAPAESRRAAAGWAGDRYALYEGSKPGDVFIVQLTAWDTQNDAQEFFDAYAKRTWRRYPNAKAASINSSEDTKNVNGADQNPVRERHEWQTSEGRVVLELQGSRVLIMEGIPEKADTKALLKATWQ
;
A
#
# COMPACT_ATOMS: atom_id res chain seq x y z
N GLU A 1 -8.79 12.31 3.12
CA GLU A 1 -10.06 11.63 2.81
C GLU A 1 -10.45 11.77 1.33
N TRP A 2 -10.86 12.95 0.82
CA TRP A 2 -11.36 13.09 -0.56
C TRP A 2 -10.39 12.61 -1.65
N SER A 3 -9.09 12.89 -1.54
CA SER A 3 -8.10 12.43 -2.51
C SER A 3 -8.01 10.90 -2.56
N PHE A 4 -8.08 10.23 -1.41
CA PHE A 4 -8.06 8.76 -1.35
C PHE A 4 -9.34 8.15 -1.92
N TYR A 5 -10.49 8.78 -1.69
CA TYR A 5 -11.73 8.40 -2.36
C TYR A 5 -11.56 8.40 -3.88
N LEU A 6 -11.00 9.47 -4.45
CA LEU A 6 -10.84 9.59 -5.91
C LEU A 6 -9.90 8.52 -6.50
N ILE A 7 -8.73 8.30 -5.90
CA ILE A 7 -7.75 7.33 -6.45
C ILE A 7 -8.22 5.88 -6.33
N LEU A 8 -9.07 5.58 -5.34
CA LEU A 8 -9.71 4.29 -5.18
C LEU A 8 -10.84 4.15 -6.20
N ASP A 9 -11.77 5.10 -6.23
CA ASP A 9 -13.00 4.99 -7.01
C ASP A 9 -12.76 4.99 -8.52
N GLN A 10 -11.70 5.67 -8.98
CA GLN A 10 -11.25 5.64 -10.37
C GLN A 10 -11.11 4.21 -10.92
N PHE A 11 -10.71 3.24 -10.08
CA PHE A 11 -10.45 1.87 -10.50
C PHE A 11 -11.38 0.83 -9.86
N LEU A 12 -11.89 1.10 -8.66
CA LEU A 12 -12.85 0.20 -8.01
C LEU A 12 -14.25 0.35 -8.63
N ASN A 13 -14.61 1.55 -9.10
CA ASN A 13 -15.95 1.89 -9.57
C ASN A 13 -17.03 1.46 -8.55
N ALA A 14 -16.77 1.72 -7.27
CA ALA A 14 -17.56 1.26 -6.14
C ALA A 14 -17.66 2.38 -5.07
N PRO A 15 -18.45 3.44 -5.31
CA PRO A 15 -18.37 4.67 -4.52
C PRO A 15 -18.58 4.49 -3.02
N ALA A 16 -19.42 3.53 -2.62
CA ALA A 16 -19.67 3.23 -1.21
C ALA A 16 -18.46 2.57 -0.52
N GLU A 17 -17.77 1.66 -1.22
CA GLU A 17 -16.54 1.02 -0.74
C GLU A 17 -15.40 2.05 -0.71
N SER A 18 -15.20 2.78 -1.81
CA SER A 18 -14.18 3.82 -1.93
C SER A 18 -14.32 4.91 -0.86
N ARG A 19 -15.56 5.30 -0.51
CA ARG A 19 -15.80 6.31 0.53
C ARG A 19 -15.50 5.76 1.93
N ARG A 20 -15.88 4.52 2.20
CA ARG A 20 -15.61 3.87 3.48
C ARG A 20 -14.10 3.73 3.69
N ALA A 21 -13.41 3.14 2.71
CA ALA A 21 -11.97 2.93 2.75
C ALA A 21 -11.13 4.23 2.79
N ALA A 22 -11.71 5.38 2.46
CA ALA A 22 -11.03 6.67 2.52
C ALA A 22 -11.36 7.49 3.77
N ALA A 23 -12.28 7.01 4.62
CA ALA A 23 -12.68 7.67 5.86
C ALA A 23 -11.65 7.46 6.98
N GLY A 24 -11.51 8.43 7.88
CA GLY A 24 -10.59 8.33 9.01
C GLY A 24 -9.13 8.54 8.61
N TRP A 25 -8.86 9.24 7.50
CA TRP A 25 -7.49 9.56 7.10
C TRP A 25 -6.93 10.69 7.97
N ALA A 26 -5.83 10.41 8.66
CA ALA A 26 -5.21 11.28 9.65
C ALA A 26 -3.97 12.05 9.14
N GLY A 27 -3.67 11.96 7.85
CA GLY A 27 -2.52 12.62 7.21
C GLY A 27 -1.58 11.64 6.53
N ASP A 28 -0.61 12.18 5.79
CA ASP A 28 0.41 11.38 5.12
C ASP A 28 1.72 12.15 4.94
N ARG A 29 2.78 11.41 4.60
CA ARG A 29 4.01 11.93 4.02
C ARG A 29 4.23 11.23 2.70
N TYR A 30 4.55 11.97 1.65
CA TYR A 30 4.88 11.40 0.37
C TYR A 30 6.12 12.04 -0.26
N ALA A 31 6.76 11.28 -1.13
CA ALA A 31 7.78 11.77 -2.04
C ALA A 31 7.54 11.19 -3.43
N LEU A 32 7.77 12.02 -4.44
CA LEU A 32 7.69 11.68 -5.85
C LEU A 32 9.09 11.83 -6.45
N TYR A 33 9.52 10.81 -7.18
CA TYR A 33 10.78 10.80 -7.89
C TYR A 33 10.51 10.52 -9.37
N GLU A 34 11.14 11.30 -10.23
CA GLU A 34 11.09 11.11 -11.68
C GLU A 34 12.39 10.43 -12.12
N GLY A 35 12.25 9.40 -12.95
CA GLY A 35 13.37 8.70 -13.54
C GLY A 35 13.97 9.44 -14.72
N SER A 36 15.00 8.84 -15.32
CA SER A 36 15.71 9.46 -16.46
C SER A 36 14.91 9.40 -17.76
N LYS A 37 13.82 8.62 -17.84
CA LYS A 37 12.94 8.53 -19.01
C LYS A 37 11.59 9.18 -18.71
N PRO A 38 10.97 9.84 -19.70
CA PRO A 38 9.60 10.34 -19.55
C PRO A 38 8.65 9.21 -19.15
N GLY A 39 7.88 9.43 -18.08
CA GLY A 39 6.91 8.45 -17.56
C GLY A 39 7.46 7.49 -16.50
N ASP A 40 8.78 7.46 -16.26
CA ASP A 40 9.33 6.73 -15.12
C ASP A 40 9.04 7.53 -13.84
N VAL A 41 8.07 7.08 -13.05
CA VAL A 41 7.65 7.76 -11.82
C VAL A 41 7.67 6.76 -10.67
N PHE A 42 8.36 7.11 -9.60
CA PHE A 42 8.31 6.39 -8.33
C PHE A 42 7.64 7.28 -7.27
N ILE A 43 6.57 6.78 -6.66
CA ILE A 43 5.92 7.42 -5.52
C ILE A 43 6.08 6.54 -4.28
N VAL A 44 6.41 7.17 -3.16
CA VAL A 44 6.35 6.57 -1.83
C VAL A 44 5.46 7.43 -0.96
N GLN A 45 4.52 6.81 -0.25
CA GLN A 45 3.55 7.50 0.60
C GLN A 45 3.29 6.66 1.85
N LEU A 46 3.54 7.24 3.02
CA LEU A 46 3.16 6.67 4.31
C LEU A 46 1.95 7.40 4.85
N THR A 47 0.83 6.69 4.94
CA THR A 47 -0.46 7.22 5.40
C THR A 47 -0.73 6.83 6.85
N ALA A 48 -1.39 7.72 7.58
CA ALA A 48 -1.92 7.47 8.91
C ALA A 48 -3.45 7.48 8.89
N TRP A 49 -4.03 6.64 9.74
CA TRP A 49 -5.46 6.49 9.90
C TRP A 49 -5.86 6.58 11.36
N ASP A 50 -7.09 7.00 11.62
CA ASP A 50 -7.64 7.22 12.96
C ASP A 50 -7.66 5.91 13.76
N THR A 51 -8.02 4.80 13.11
CA THR A 51 -8.01 3.47 13.71
C THR A 51 -7.27 2.44 12.86
N GLN A 52 -6.94 1.30 13.47
CA GLN A 52 -6.43 0.14 12.74
C GLN A 52 -7.46 -0.43 11.76
N ASN A 53 -8.76 -0.31 12.06
CA ASN A 53 -9.81 -0.76 11.14
C ASN A 53 -9.84 0.10 9.88
N ASP A 54 -9.74 1.43 10.02
CA ASP A 54 -9.71 2.35 8.87
C ASP A 54 -8.49 2.07 7.99
N ALA A 55 -7.32 1.82 8.60
CA ALA A 55 -6.12 1.42 7.88
C ALA A 55 -6.28 0.09 7.12
N GLN A 56 -6.95 -0.91 7.72
CA GLN A 56 -7.23 -2.19 7.05
C GLN A 56 -8.20 -2.00 5.87
N GLU A 57 -9.28 -1.25 6.07
CA GLU A 57 -10.24 -0.97 5.00
C GLU A 57 -9.58 -0.27 3.80
N PHE A 58 -8.69 0.70 4.08
CA PHE A 58 -7.89 1.34 3.06
C PHE A 58 -6.92 0.38 2.38
N PHE A 59 -6.17 -0.41 3.16
CA PHE A 59 -5.20 -1.39 2.65
C PHE A 59 -5.87 -2.38 1.68
N ASP A 60 -7.00 -2.97 2.08
CA ASP A 60 -7.75 -3.92 1.27
C ASP A 60 -8.28 -3.27 -0.02
N ALA A 61 -8.84 -2.06 0.08
CA ALA A 61 -9.33 -1.32 -1.08
C ALA A 61 -8.20 -0.94 -2.04
N TYR A 62 -7.04 -0.52 -1.53
CA TYR A 62 -5.87 -0.18 -2.34
C TYR A 62 -5.30 -1.41 -3.04
N ALA A 63 -5.27 -2.56 -2.38
CA ALA A 63 -4.87 -3.84 -2.97
C ALA A 63 -5.80 -4.23 -4.13
N LYS A 64 -7.13 -4.15 -3.92
CA LYS A 64 -8.12 -4.38 -4.99
C LYS A 64 -7.93 -3.40 -6.15
N ARG A 65 -7.74 -2.13 -5.84
CA ARG A 65 -7.50 -1.07 -6.82
C ARG A 65 -6.22 -1.33 -7.63
N THR A 66 -5.16 -1.85 -7.01
CA THR A 66 -3.91 -2.20 -7.68
C THR A 66 -4.13 -3.24 -8.77
N TRP A 67 -4.89 -4.30 -8.49
CA TRP A 67 -5.27 -5.29 -9.51
C TRP A 67 -6.10 -4.71 -10.65
N ARG A 68 -7.00 -3.75 -10.35
CA ARG A 68 -7.82 -3.06 -11.35
C ARG A 68 -7.01 -2.11 -12.23
N ARG A 69 -6.06 -1.36 -11.65
CA ARG A 69 -5.16 -0.45 -12.36
C ARG A 69 -4.17 -1.21 -13.23
N TYR A 70 -3.67 -2.35 -12.76
CA TYR A 70 -2.68 -3.16 -13.46
C TYR A 70 -3.20 -4.58 -13.73
N PRO A 71 -4.04 -4.78 -14.78
CA PRO A 71 -4.63 -6.09 -15.08
C PRO A 71 -3.62 -7.22 -15.34
N ASN A 72 -2.40 -6.86 -15.75
CA ASN A 72 -1.30 -7.79 -16.04
C ASN A 72 -0.28 -7.88 -14.90
N ALA A 73 -0.59 -7.33 -13.72
CA ALA A 73 0.28 -7.44 -12.56
C ALA A 73 0.52 -8.90 -12.19
N LYS A 74 1.69 -9.18 -11.62
CA LYS A 74 2.02 -10.49 -11.06
C LYS A 74 2.33 -10.28 -9.59
N ALA A 75 1.59 -10.95 -8.71
CA ALA A 75 1.94 -10.95 -7.29
C ALA A 75 3.36 -11.52 -7.15
N ALA A 76 4.23 -10.81 -6.44
CA ALA A 76 5.48 -11.42 -6.00
C ALA A 76 5.09 -12.54 -5.02
N SER A 77 5.78 -13.67 -5.06
CA SER A 77 5.57 -14.75 -4.10
C SER A 77 5.64 -14.17 -2.69
N ILE A 78 4.51 -14.21 -1.97
CA ILE A 78 4.40 -13.80 -0.58
C ILE A 78 5.26 -14.79 0.20
N ASN A 79 6.52 -14.43 0.46
CA ASN A 79 7.20 -14.98 1.61
C ASN A 79 6.51 -14.31 2.79
N SER A 80 5.42 -14.91 3.26
CA SER A 80 4.86 -14.57 4.55
C SER A 80 6.01 -14.71 5.52
N SER A 81 6.60 -13.58 5.90
CA SER A 81 7.53 -13.51 7.00
C SER A 81 6.91 -14.30 8.15
N GLU A 82 7.73 -15.14 8.78
CA GLU A 82 7.44 -16.19 9.76
C GLU A 82 6.67 -15.74 11.03
N ASP A 83 5.99 -14.60 11.03
CA ASP A 83 5.33 -14.01 12.21
C ASP A 83 3.81 -14.24 12.28
N THR A 84 3.18 -14.86 11.28
CA THR A 84 1.71 -15.07 11.30
C THR A 84 1.30 -16.45 11.83
N LYS A 85 1.79 -16.87 13.00
CA LYS A 85 1.10 -17.87 13.84
C LYS A 85 1.39 -17.66 15.34
N ASN A 86 0.91 -16.56 15.93
CA ASN A 86 0.43 -16.64 17.32
C ASN A 86 -1.08 -16.90 17.30
N VAL A 87 -1.41 -18.18 17.12
CA VAL A 87 -2.68 -18.75 17.54
C VAL A 87 -2.58 -18.91 19.05
N ASN A 88 -2.97 -17.87 19.80
CA ASN A 88 -3.55 -17.90 21.14
C ASN A 88 -3.58 -16.46 21.66
N GLY A 89 -4.75 -16.03 22.14
CA GLY A 89 -5.06 -14.63 22.41
C GLY A 89 -4.08 -13.90 23.34
N ALA A 90 -4.07 -12.57 23.16
CA ALA A 90 -3.43 -11.53 24.00
C ALA A 90 -2.11 -10.89 23.53
N ASP A 91 -1.61 -11.15 22.33
CA ASP A 91 -0.49 -10.37 21.79
C ASP A 91 -0.96 -9.13 21.04
N GLN A 92 -0.66 -7.95 21.59
CA GLN A 92 -0.85 -6.62 20.98
C GLN A 92 0.16 -6.34 19.85
N ASN A 93 0.65 -7.37 19.17
CA ASN A 93 1.61 -7.16 18.09
C ASN A 93 0.85 -6.52 16.92
N PRO A 94 1.28 -5.35 16.41
CA PRO A 94 0.52 -4.67 15.36
C PRO A 94 0.42 -5.59 14.15
N VAL A 95 -0.80 -5.74 13.63
CA VAL A 95 -1.06 -6.48 12.40
C VAL A 95 -0.14 -5.91 11.33
N ARG A 96 0.73 -6.78 10.81
CA ARG A 96 1.65 -6.47 9.74
C ARG A 96 1.31 -7.34 8.55
N GLU A 97 0.89 -6.71 7.47
CA GLU A 97 0.55 -7.38 6.22
C GLU A 97 1.23 -6.67 5.06
N ARG A 98 1.72 -7.43 4.09
CA ARG A 98 2.35 -6.88 2.90
C ARG A 98 1.85 -7.56 1.64
N HIS A 99 1.60 -6.74 0.63
CA HIS A 99 1.42 -7.17 -0.74
C HIS A 99 2.46 -6.53 -1.64
N GLU A 100 2.94 -7.31 -2.60
CA GLU A 100 3.89 -6.84 -3.60
C GLU A 100 3.47 -7.33 -5.00
N TRP A 101 3.57 -6.45 -5.99
CA TRP A 101 3.23 -6.75 -7.38
C TRP A 101 4.31 -6.27 -8.32
N GLN A 102 4.63 -7.08 -9.32
CA GLN A 102 5.33 -6.61 -10.51
C GLN A 102 4.31 -6.09 -11.52
N THR A 103 4.44 -4.83 -11.95
CA THR A 103 3.56 -4.20 -12.94
C THR A 103 4.36 -3.73 -14.16
N SER A 104 3.67 -3.16 -15.15
CA SER A 104 4.30 -2.50 -16.31
C SER A 104 5.01 -1.19 -15.96
N GLU A 105 4.65 -0.56 -14.84
CA GLU A 105 5.21 0.73 -14.39
C GLU A 105 6.31 0.55 -13.32
N GLY A 106 6.66 -0.70 -12.98
CA GLY A 106 7.60 -1.03 -11.92
C GLY A 106 6.96 -1.87 -10.82
N ARG A 107 7.68 -2.09 -9.72
CA ARG A 107 7.15 -2.84 -8.58
C ARG A 107 6.26 -1.94 -7.72
N VAL A 108 5.15 -2.50 -7.27
CA VAL A 108 4.25 -1.89 -6.29
C VAL A 108 4.39 -2.66 -4.98
N VAL A 109 4.54 -1.95 -3.87
CA VAL A 109 4.53 -2.50 -2.51
C VAL A 109 3.46 -1.77 -1.70
N LEU A 110 2.64 -2.54 -1.01
CA LEU A 110 1.65 -2.05 -0.06
C LEU A 110 1.90 -2.76 1.27
N GLU A 111 2.10 -2.01 2.36
CA GLU A 111 2.35 -2.59 3.68
C GLU A 111 1.49 -1.92 4.75
N LEU A 112 0.73 -2.72 5.48
CA LEU A 112 -0.04 -2.33 6.66
C LEU A 112 0.81 -2.58 7.90
N GLN A 113 0.83 -1.61 8.82
CA GLN A 113 1.39 -1.77 10.16
C GLN A 113 0.58 -0.93 11.15
N GLY A 114 -0.27 -1.59 11.95
CA GLY A 114 -1.16 -0.90 12.90
C GLY A 114 -2.14 0.02 12.17
N SER A 115 -2.18 1.32 12.52
CA SER A 115 -3.02 2.32 11.84
C SER A 115 -2.30 3.06 10.70
N ARG A 116 -1.25 2.47 10.12
CA ARG A 116 -0.49 3.06 9.01
C ARG A 116 -0.44 2.15 7.80
N VAL A 117 -0.53 2.75 6.63
CA VAL A 117 -0.35 2.05 5.35
C VAL A 117 0.73 2.75 4.53
N LEU A 118 1.79 2.00 4.22
CA LEU A 118 2.82 2.38 3.28
C LEU A 118 2.42 1.94 1.88
N ILE A 119 2.47 2.89 0.95
CA ILE A 119 2.31 2.68 -0.50
C ILE A 119 3.63 3.04 -1.16
N MET A 120 4.12 2.16 -2.01
CA MET A 120 5.19 2.44 -2.96
C MET A 120 4.76 1.98 -4.34
N GLU A 121 4.60 2.88 -5.31
CA GLU A 121 4.32 2.51 -6.69
C GLU A 121 5.45 2.95 -7.62
N GLY A 122 5.75 2.13 -8.63
CA GLY A 122 6.77 2.44 -9.63
C GLY A 122 8.20 2.26 -9.15
N ILE A 123 8.42 1.36 -8.18
CA ILE A 123 9.78 1.04 -7.72
C ILE A 123 10.57 0.46 -8.92
N PRO A 124 11.72 1.05 -9.28
CA PRO A 124 12.54 0.55 -10.37
C PRO A 124 13.04 -0.87 -10.10
N GLU A 125 13.14 -1.71 -11.13
CA GLU A 125 13.54 -3.13 -11.01
C GLU A 125 14.89 -3.32 -10.30
N LYS A 126 15.82 -2.37 -10.48
CA LYS A 126 17.16 -2.40 -9.90
C LYS A 126 17.24 -1.82 -8.47
N ALA A 127 16.16 -1.25 -7.95
CA ALA A 127 16.16 -0.62 -6.64
C ALA A 127 16.14 -1.66 -5.51
N ASP A 128 16.87 -1.40 -4.42
CA ASP A 128 16.82 -2.21 -3.22
C ASP A 128 15.54 -1.88 -2.42
N THR A 129 14.49 -2.67 -2.67
CA THR A 129 13.20 -2.51 -1.98
C THR A 129 13.32 -2.69 -0.47
N LYS A 130 14.23 -3.54 0.03
CA LYS A 130 14.38 -3.73 1.48
C LYS A 130 14.97 -2.48 2.14
N ALA A 131 15.94 -1.85 1.49
CA ALA A 131 16.50 -0.58 1.96
C ALA A 131 15.45 0.54 1.95
N LEU A 132 14.64 0.65 0.89
CA LEU A 132 13.54 1.62 0.80
C LEU A 132 12.50 1.43 1.92
N LEU A 133 12.07 0.20 2.15
CA LEU A 133 11.13 -0.13 3.23
C LEU A 133 11.69 0.26 4.59
N LYS A 134 12.95 -0.11 4.86
CA LYS A 134 13.63 0.25 6.11
C LYS A 134 13.72 1.77 6.30
N ALA A 135 14.05 2.52 5.25
CA ALA A 135 14.18 3.97 5.32
C ALA A 135 12.85 4.70 5.51
N THR A 136 11.75 4.11 5.03
CA THR A 136 10.43 4.77 5.07
C THR A 136 9.69 4.52 6.38
N TRP A 137 9.91 3.37 7.02
CA TRP A 137 9.30 3.02 8.31
C TRP A 137 10.04 3.56 9.54
N GLN A 138 11.16 4.28 9.36
CA GLN A 138 11.86 5.01 10.43
C GLN A 138 11.08 6.25 10.87
#